data_AF-A0A9C8WSR0-F1
#
_entry.id   AF-A0A9C8WSR0-F1
#
_cell.length_a   1.000
_cell.length_b   1.000
_cell.length_c   1.000
_cell.angle_alpha   90.00
_cell.angle_beta   90.00
_cell.angle_gamma   90.00
#
_symmetry.space_group_name_H-M   'P 1'
#
loop_
_entity.id
_entity.type
_entity.pdbx_description
1 polymer ?
#
loop_
_entity_poly.entity_id
_entity_poly.type
_entity_poly.pdbx_seq_one_letter_code
_entity_poly.pdbx_strand_id
1 'polypeptide(L)'
;MQFDYPPGATPLDRDEAEGLLLPHITNRGELDRWEQENITEAETWAFRRKPRNFLSVDYSCLLHKRMFGNVWKWAGTFRTSDKNIGVAYW
;
A
#
# COMPACT_ATOMS: atom_id res chain seq x y z
N MET A 1 4.11 11.27 13.06
CA MET A 1 2.72 10.79 13.07
C MET A 1 2.60 9.76 14.18
N GLN A 2 1.56 9.83 15.02
CA GLN A 2 1.29 8.79 16.02
C GLN A 2 -0.07 8.19 15.66
N PHE A 3 -0.05 6.97 15.12
CA PHE A 3 -1.27 6.24 14.79
C PHE A 3 -1.77 5.49 16.04
N ASP A 4 -3.08 5.50 16.24
CA ASP A 4 -3.72 4.57 17.17
C ASP A 4 -3.90 3.22 16.44
N TYR A 5 -3.40 2.14 17.02
CA TYR A 5 -3.36 0.82 16.41
C TYR A 5 -4.29 -0.15 17.15
N PRO A 6 -5.11 -0.94 16.43
CA PRO A 6 -5.88 -1.99 17.07
C PRO A 6 -4.95 -3.08 17.64
N PRO A 7 -5.38 -3.81 18.67
CA PRO A 7 -4.60 -4.91 19.25
C PRO A 7 -4.20 -5.94 18.18
N GLY A 8 -2.89 -6.22 18.07
CA GLY A 8 -2.34 -7.18 17.10
C GLY A 8 -2.01 -6.62 15.72
N ALA A 9 -2.27 -5.33 15.45
CA ALA A 9 -1.80 -4.70 14.22
C ALA A 9 -0.27 -4.60 14.21
N THR A 10 0.33 -4.86 13.04
CA THR A 10 1.72 -4.50 12.79
C THR A 10 1.79 -2.98 12.65
N PRO A 11 2.54 -2.28 13.53
CA PRO A 11 2.67 -0.83 13.42
C PRO A 11 3.25 -0.44 12.05
N LEU A 12 2.81 0.70 11.52
CA LEU A 12 3.47 1.28 10.36
C LEU A 12 4.87 1.71 10.78
N ASP A 13 5.84 1.28 10.01
CA ASP A 13 7.21 1.70 10.20
C ASP A 13 7.36 3.19 9.89
N ARG A 14 8.31 3.85 10.54
CA ARG A 14 8.51 5.30 10.36
C ARG A 14 8.90 5.63 8.92
N ASP A 15 9.73 4.79 8.32
CA ASP A 15 10.16 4.92 6.92
C ASP A 15 8.97 4.80 5.95
N GLU A 16 7.98 3.97 6.28
CA GLU A 16 6.75 3.84 5.48
C GLU A 16 5.84 5.05 5.67
N ALA A 17 5.71 5.55 6.90
CA ALA A 17 4.92 6.73 7.21
C ALA A 17 5.41 8.01 6.50
N GLU A 18 6.72 8.12 6.21
CA GLU A 18 7.27 9.22 5.39
C GLU A 18 6.77 9.19 3.94
N GLY A 19 6.34 8.03 3.46
CA GLY A 19 5.76 7.87 2.14
C GLY A 19 4.29 8.27 2.03
N LEU A 20 3.64 8.66 3.13
CA LEU A 20 2.22 9.00 3.13
C LEU A 20 1.97 10.35 2.44
N LEU A 21 1.15 10.34 1.39
CA LEU A 21 0.83 11.53 0.60
C LEU A 21 -0.26 12.40 1.24
N LEU A 22 -1.05 11.83 2.16
CA LEU A 22 -2.23 12.46 2.74
C LEU A 22 -1.91 12.98 4.15
N PRO A 23 -1.51 14.27 4.30
CA PRO A 23 -1.00 14.81 5.57
C PRO A 23 -2.08 14.97 6.64
N HIS A 24 -3.36 14.89 6.26
CA HIS A 24 -4.52 15.09 7.13
C HIS A 24 -5.00 13.79 7.78
N ILE A 25 -4.43 12.63 7.44
CA ILE A 25 -4.79 11.35 8.06
C ILE A 25 -4.23 11.33 9.48
N THR A 26 -5.07 11.08 10.47
CA THR A 26 -4.68 11.12 11.89
C THR A 26 -4.80 9.79 12.60
N ASN A 27 -5.58 8.86 12.05
CA ASN A 27 -5.82 7.54 12.63
C ASN A 27 -5.83 6.44 11.57
N ARG A 28 -5.73 5.19 12.03
CA ARG A 28 -5.66 4.03 11.14
C ARG A 28 -6.96 3.81 10.35
N GLY A 29 -8.12 4.07 10.96
CA GLY A 29 -9.40 3.90 10.28
C GLY A 29 -9.58 4.86 9.09
N GLU A 30 -9.10 6.10 9.19
CA GLU A 30 -9.03 7.04 8.08
C GLU A 30 -8.11 6.53 6.96
N LEU A 31 -6.93 6.04 7.32
CA LEU A 31 -5.99 5.45 6.36
C LEU A 31 -6.63 4.28 5.61
N ASP A 32 -7.20 3.33 6.35
CA ASP A 32 -7.83 2.13 5.80
C ASP A 32 -9.00 2.51 4.85
N ARG A 33 -9.76 3.57 5.16
CA ARG A 33 -10.83 4.08 4.29
C ARG A 33 -10.29 4.57 2.94
N TRP A 34 -9.25 5.40 2.96
CA TRP A 34 -8.62 5.91 1.73
C TRP A 34 -7.99 4.80 0.90
N GLU A 35 -7.35 3.83 1.54
CA GLU A 35 -6.83 2.64 0.87
C GLU A 35 -7.97 1.84 0.22
N GLN A 36 -9.06 1.59 0.94
CA GLN A 36 -10.19 0.82 0.45
C GLN A 36 -10.89 1.47 -0.75
N GLU A 37 -11.04 2.79 -0.76
CA GLU A 37 -11.63 3.53 -1.90
C GLU A 37 -10.79 3.34 -3.17
N ASN A 38 -9.47 3.51 -3.07
CA ASN A 38 -8.57 3.30 -4.21
C ASN A 38 -8.53 1.84 -4.67
N ILE A 39 -8.55 0.88 -3.74
CA ILE A 39 -8.62 -0.55 -4.06
C ILE A 39 -9.87 -0.85 -4.86
N THR A 40 -11.02 -0.32 -4.46
CA THR A 40 -12.30 -0.53 -5.15
C THR A 40 -12.26 0.00 -6.60
N GLU A 41 -11.64 1.16 -6.81
CA GLU A 41 -11.42 1.71 -8.16
C GLU A 41 -10.47 0.82 -8.98
N ALA A 42 -9.37 0.39 -8.37
CA ALA A 42 -8.37 -0.46 -9.00
C ALA A 42 -8.95 -1.85 -9.37
N GLU A 43 -9.79 -2.43 -8.53
CA GLU A 43 -10.53 -3.67 -8.82
C GLU A 43 -11.46 -3.49 -10.02
N THR A 44 -12.24 -2.41 -10.04
CA THR A 44 -13.12 -2.08 -11.18
C THR A 44 -12.31 -2.01 -12.48
N TRP A 45 -11.13 -1.38 -12.44
CA TRP A 45 -10.22 -1.35 -13.58
C TRP A 45 -9.65 -2.72 -13.94
N ALA A 46 -9.15 -3.48 -12.97
CA ALA A 46 -8.46 -4.76 -13.16
C ALA A 46 -9.40 -5.85 -13.68
N PHE A 47 -10.64 -5.87 -13.20
CA PHE A 47 -11.64 -6.87 -13.60
C PHE A 47 -12.42 -6.48 -14.86
N ARG A 48 -12.35 -5.21 -15.30
CA ARG A 48 -13.01 -4.78 -16.55
C ARG A 48 -12.61 -5.61 -17.76
N ARG A 49 -11.34 -6.05 -17.84
CA ARG A 49 -10.83 -6.94 -18.89
C ARG A 49 -9.68 -7.78 -18.38
N LYS A 50 -9.66 -9.07 -18.73
CA LYS A 50 -8.54 -9.96 -18.39
C LYS A 50 -7.24 -9.50 -19.09
N PRO A 51 -6.18 -9.12 -18.36
CA PRO A 51 -4.90 -8.78 -18.95
C PRO A 51 -4.22 -10.04 -19.49
N ARG A 52 -3.50 -9.90 -20.60
CA ARG A 52 -2.78 -11.03 -21.22
C ARG A 52 -1.63 -11.55 -20.33
N ASN A 53 -0.97 -10.66 -19.59
CA ASN A 53 0.21 -10.95 -18.77
C ASN A 53 0.01 -10.50 -17.30
N PHE A 54 -1.12 -10.86 -16.69
CA PHE A 54 -1.47 -10.39 -15.34
C PHE A 54 -0.53 -10.91 -14.22
N LEU A 55 0.31 -11.91 -14.51
CA LEU A 55 1.32 -12.44 -13.58
C LEU A 55 2.71 -11.82 -13.79
N SER A 56 2.85 -10.79 -14.63
CA SER A 56 4.13 -10.10 -14.78
C SER A 56 4.39 -9.16 -13.61
N VAL A 57 5.67 -8.97 -13.28
CA VAL A 57 6.11 -7.97 -12.30
C VAL A 57 5.58 -6.58 -12.66
N ASP A 58 5.65 -6.20 -13.94
CA ASP A 58 5.12 -4.92 -14.42
C ASP A 58 3.64 -4.75 -14.12
N TYR A 59 2.84 -5.82 -14.29
CA TYR A 59 1.42 -5.78 -13.98
C TYR A 59 1.18 -5.71 -12.47
N SER A 60 1.93 -6.46 -11.67
CA SER A 60 1.85 -6.38 -10.20
C SER A 60 2.20 -4.97 -9.69
N CYS A 61 3.26 -4.36 -10.21
CA CYS A 61 3.64 -2.97 -9.90
C CYS A 61 2.56 -1.97 -10.34
N LEU A 62 1.98 -2.15 -11.52
CA LEU A 62 0.90 -1.29 -12.02
C LEU A 62 -0.37 -1.42 -11.18
N LEU A 63 -0.77 -2.65 -10.85
CA LEU A 63 -1.93 -2.93 -9.99
C LEU A 63 -1.72 -2.29 -8.61
N HIS A 64 -0.55 -2.52 -8.00
CA HIS A 64 -0.20 -1.92 -6.73
C HIS A 64 -0.21 -0.39 -6.79
N LYS A 65 0.31 0.21 -7.87
CA LYS A 65 0.26 1.66 -8.07
C LYS A 65 -1.17 2.18 -8.13
N ARG A 66 -2.09 1.46 -8.77
CA ARG A 66 -3.50 1.87 -8.82
C ARG A 66 -4.21 1.73 -7.48
N MET A 67 -3.96 0.64 -6.76
CA MET A 67 -4.57 0.41 -5.44
C MET A 67 -4.12 1.42 -4.38
N PHE A 68 -2.87 1.90 -4.47
CA PHE A 68 -2.25 2.64 -3.36
C PHE A 68 -1.66 4.01 -3.74
N GLY A 69 -1.66 4.39 -5.03
CA GLY A 69 -0.92 5.56 -5.53
C GLY A 69 -1.44 6.92 -5.09
N ASN A 70 -2.67 7.02 -4.60
CA ASN A 70 -3.20 8.27 -4.03
C ASN A 70 -2.89 8.38 -2.52
N VAL A 71 -2.49 7.28 -1.87
CA VAL A 71 -2.15 7.23 -0.44
C VAL A 71 -0.64 7.22 -0.25
N TRP A 72 0.09 6.44 -1.05
CA TRP A 72 1.49 6.13 -0.82
C TRP A 72 2.37 6.54 -2.00
N LYS A 73 3.43 7.29 -1.71
CA LYS A 73 4.44 7.73 -2.68
C LYS A 73 5.20 6.55 -3.31
N TRP A 74 5.39 5.47 -2.56
CA TRP A 74 6.11 4.27 -2.98
C TRP A 74 5.23 3.27 -3.75
N ALA A 75 3.95 3.59 -4.01
CA ALA A 75 3.05 2.66 -4.68
C ALA A 75 3.56 2.26 -6.08
N GLY A 76 3.68 0.94 -6.29
CA GLY A 76 4.19 0.34 -7.52
C GLY A 76 5.71 0.20 -7.58
N THR A 77 6.41 0.53 -6.50
CA THR A 77 7.86 0.34 -6.35
C THR A 77 8.16 -0.80 -5.38
N PHE A 78 9.32 -1.43 -5.52
CA PHE A 78 9.77 -2.42 -4.55
C PHE A 78 10.20 -1.74 -3.25
N ARG A 79 9.92 -2.40 -2.13
CA ARG A 79 10.46 -1.98 -0.83
C ARG A 79 11.98 -2.02 -0.83
N THR A 80 12.59 -1.04 -0.20
CA THR A 80 14.03 -0.98 0.08
C THR A 80 14.36 -1.13 1.56
N SER A 81 13.33 -1.24 2.42
CA SER A 81 13.45 -1.45 3.86
C SER A 81 13.34 -2.92 4.25
N ASP A 82 13.97 -3.26 5.38
CA ASP A 82 13.86 -4.60 5.95
C ASP A 82 12.45 -4.83 6.51
N LYS A 83 11.84 -5.94 6.09
CA LYS A 83 10.51 -6.41 6.49
C LYS A 83 10.52 -7.92 6.71
N ASN A 84 11.72 -8.51 6.87
CA ASN A 84 11.83 -9.93 7.10
C ASN A 84 11.30 -10.23 8.51
N ILE A 85 10.28 -11.09 8.57
CA ILE A 85 9.70 -11.53 9.83
C ILE A 85 10.58 -12.65 10.38
N GLY A 86 11.30 -12.37 11.47
CA GLY A 86 12.08 -13.36 12.22
C GLY A 86 13.49 -13.67 11.68
N VAL A 87 13.96 -12.96 10.64
CA VAL A 87 15.32 -13.09 10.10
C VAL A 87 15.79 -11.71 9.65
N ALA A 88 17.06 -11.33 9.83
CA ALA A 88 17.56 -10.06 9.29
C ALA A 88 17.69 -10.11 7.75
N TYR A 89 17.58 -8.97 7.07
CA TYR A 89 18.00 -8.82 5.68
C TYR A 89 19.51 -9.05 5.55
N TRP A 90 19.92 -9.85 4.55
CA TRP A 90 21.33 -10.14 4.22
C TRP A 90 21.81 -9.24 3.09
#